data_AF-A0A5C7RM12-F1
#
_entry.id   AF-A0A5C7RM12-F1
#
_cell.length_a   1.000
_cell.length_b   1.000
_cell.length_c   1.000
_cell.angle_alpha   90.00
_cell.angle_beta   90.00
_cell.angle_gamma   90.00
#
_symmetry.space_group_name_H-M   'P 1'
#
loop_
_entity.id
_entity.type
_entity.pdbx_description
1 polymer ?
#
loop_
_entity_poly.entity_id
_entity_poly.type
_entity_poly.pdbx_seq_one_letter_code
_entity_poly.pdbx_strand_id
1 'polypeptide(L)'
;MSELETIVATLGVERSASLFHSILPLINMRRYELLECLHNQDWESAAQYAHSLLATGHLLASKTLLDQLVLIENSAISIIQNPAFIRQVEAELAASIQQLTQYSHTLDAKL
;
A
#
# COMPACT_ATOMS: atom_id res chain seq x y z
N MET A 1 11.68 10.04 12.93
CA MET A 1 12.29 9.80 11.61
C MET A 1 11.43 8.75 10.93
N SER A 2 10.84 9.07 9.78
CA SER A 2 9.98 8.13 9.06
C SER A 2 10.82 7.07 8.31
N GLU A 3 10.22 5.93 7.97
CA GLU A 3 10.90 4.90 7.17
C GLU A 3 11.33 5.46 5.81
N LEU A 4 10.52 6.35 5.22
CA LEU A 4 10.83 7.06 3.98
C LEU A 4 12.07 7.96 4.11
N GLU A 5 12.20 8.70 5.23
CA GLU A 5 13.39 9.51 5.53
C GLU A 5 14.64 8.62 5.68
N THR A 6 14.49 7.43 6.26
CA THR A 6 15.58 6.47 6.43
C THR A 6 16.04 5.91 5.08
N ILE A 7 15.11 5.61 4.17
CA ILE A 7 15.41 5.20 2.80
C ILE A 7 16.21 6.29 2.07
N VAL A 8 15.75 7.54 2.15
CA VAL A 8 16.44 8.69 1.52
C VAL A 8 17.82 8.94 2.12
N ALA A 9 17.95 8.84 3.44
CA ALA A 9 19.25 8.98 4.11
C ALA A 9 20.24 7.87 3.70
N THR A 10 19.74 6.67 3.39
CA THR A 10 20.58 5.52 3.04
C THR A 10 20.95 5.48 1.57
N LEU A 11 20.00 5.72 0.68
CA LEU A 11 20.18 5.59 -0.78
C LEU A 11 20.59 6.91 -1.45
N GLY A 12 20.35 8.05 -0.81
CA GLY A 12 20.42 9.37 -1.44
C GLY A 12 19.17 9.70 -2.24
N VAL A 13 19.00 10.99 -2.55
CA VAL A 13 17.78 11.54 -3.19
C VAL A 13 17.51 10.91 -4.56
N GLU A 14 18.51 10.87 -5.45
CA GLU A 14 18.37 10.32 -6.81
C GLU A 14 17.91 8.86 -6.85
N ARG A 15 18.58 7.98 -6.08
CA ARG A 15 18.24 6.55 -6.05
C ARG A 15 16.89 6.30 -5.40
N SER A 16 16.52 7.11 -4.41
CA SER A 16 15.21 7.04 -3.77
C SER A 16 14.10 7.47 -4.73
N ALA A 17 14.30 8.56 -5.48
CA ALA A 17 13.36 9.00 -6.50
C ALA A 17 13.15 7.91 -7.57
N SER A 18 14.23 7.28 -8.06
CA SER A 18 14.15 6.17 -9.02
C SER A 18 13.41 4.95 -8.45
N LEU A 19 13.65 4.61 -7.18
CA LEU A 19 12.93 3.55 -6.47
C LEU A 19 11.42 3.86 -6.40
N PHE A 20 11.05 5.06 -5.94
CA PHE A 20 9.65 5.46 -5.81
C PHE A 20 8.95 5.52 -7.16
N HIS A 21 9.62 6.02 -8.20
CA HIS A 21 9.11 6.02 -9.58
C HIS A 21 8.79 4.60 -10.08
N SER A 22 9.59 3.61 -9.68
CA SER A 22 9.42 2.22 -10.12
C SER A 22 8.35 1.47 -9.30
N ILE A 23 8.24 1.74 -7.99
CA ILE A 23 7.39 0.97 -7.09
C ILE A 23 5.96 1.54 -6.96
N LEU A 24 5.78 2.85 -7.10
CA LEU A 24 4.46 3.50 -7.01
C LEU A 24 3.43 2.96 -8.02
N PRO A 25 3.78 2.73 -9.30
CA PRO A 25 2.85 2.12 -10.26
C PRO A 25 2.44 0.70 -9.86
N LEU A 26 3.37 -0.08 -9.31
CA LEU A 26 3.11 -1.46 -8.86
C LEU A 26 2.17 -1.49 -7.67
N ILE A 27 2.40 -0.63 -6.67
CA ILE A 27 1.51 -0.51 -5.50
C ILE A 27 0.12 -0.08 -5.94
N ASN A 28 0.01 0.88 -6.87
CA ASN A 28 -1.29 1.31 -7.40
C ASN A 28 -2.01 0.18 -8.15
N MET A 29 -1.32 -0.58 -8.99
CA MET A 29 -1.90 -1.73 -9.68
C MET A 29 -2.45 -2.76 -8.68
N ARG A 30 -1.64 -3.13 -7.68
CA ARG A 30 -2.04 -4.08 -6.63
C ARG A 30 -3.20 -3.57 -5.79
N ARG A 31 -3.29 -2.27 -5.54
CA ARG A 31 -4.46 -1.64 -4.89
C ARG A 31 -5.73 -1.91 -5.68
N TYR A 32 -5.71 -1.66 -6.99
CA TYR A 32 -6.89 -1.85 -7.84
C TYR A 32 -7.32 -3.33 -7.87
N GLU A 33 -6.36 -4.24 -8.07
CA GLU A 33 -6.63 -5.68 -8.10
C GLU A 33 -7.18 -6.20 -6.77
N LEU A 34 -6.60 -5.76 -5.64
CA LEU A 34 -7.11 -6.10 -4.31
C LEU A 34 -8.56 -5.66 -4.12
N LEU A 35 -8.87 -4.39 -4.41
CA LEU A 35 -10.21 -3.84 -4.21
C LEU A 35 -11.24 -4.49 -5.14
N GLU A 36 -10.86 -4.81 -6.38
CA GLU A 36 -11.71 -5.57 -7.30
C GLU A 36 -12.02 -6.96 -6.75
N CYS A 37 -11.01 -7.70 -6.27
CA CYS A 37 -11.20 -9.01 -5.65
C CYS A 37 -12.11 -8.94 -4.41
N LEU A 38 -11.93 -7.95 -3.54
CA LEU A 38 -12.78 -7.75 -2.36
C LEU A 38 -14.25 -7.49 -2.74
N HIS A 39 -14.50 -6.68 -3.77
CA HIS A 39 -15.86 -6.40 -4.25
C HIS A 39 -16.51 -7.61 -4.93
N ASN A 40 -15.72 -8.39 -5.66
CA ASN A 40 -16.18 -9.60 -6.34
C ASN A 40 -16.22 -10.84 -5.42
N GLN A 41 -15.84 -10.69 -4.14
CA GLN A 41 -15.75 -11.77 -3.17
C GLN A 41 -14.76 -12.88 -3.57
N ASP A 42 -13.76 -12.54 -4.37
CA ASP A 42 -12.64 -13.40 -4.72
C ASP A 42 -11.58 -13.33 -3.60
N TRP A 43 -11.84 -14.05 -2.51
CA TRP A 43 -11.03 -13.99 -1.30
C TRP A 43 -9.62 -14.57 -1.49
N GLU A 44 -9.47 -15.57 -2.35
CA GLU A 44 -8.18 -16.21 -2.61
C GLU A 44 -7.24 -15.24 -3.33
N SER A 45 -7.71 -14.60 -4.41
CA SER A 45 -6.93 -13.59 -5.11
C SER A 45 -6.69 -12.36 -4.24
N ALA A 46 -7.69 -11.93 -3.45
CA ALA A 46 -7.54 -10.83 -2.49
C ALA A 46 -6.39 -11.10 -1.49
N ALA A 47 -6.27 -12.33 -0.98
CA ALA A 47 -5.17 -12.71 -0.09
C ALA A 47 -3.80 -12.60 -0.77
N GLN A 48 -3.68 -13.01 -2.04
CA GLN A 48 -2.44 -12.90 -2.82
C GLN A 48 -2.02 -11.44 -3.06
N TYR A 49 -2.98 -10.58 -3.38
CA TYR A 49 -2.73 -9.14 -3.56
C TYR A 49 -2.42 -8.44 -2.23
N ALA A 50 -3.08 -8.84 -1.14
CA ALA A 50 -2.77 -8.36 0.21
C ALA A 50 -1.35 -8.73 0.63
N HIS A 51 -0.92 -9.98 0.40
CA HIS A 51 0.47 -10.41 0.63
C HIS A 51 1.47 -9.55 -0.17
N SER A 52 1.19 -9.30 -1.44
CA SER A 52 2.03 -8.46 -2.29
C SER A 52 2.15 -7.03 -1.75
N LEU A 53 1.05 -6.45 -1.24
CA LEU A 53 1.06 -5.12 -0.62
C LEU A 53 1.79 -5.12 0.73
N LEU A 54 1.67 -6.18 1.53
CA LEU A 54 2.39 -6.33 2.80
C LEU A 54 3.91 -6.34 2.61
N ALA A 55 4.41 -6.93 1.52
CA ALA A 55 5.83 -6.85 1.17
C ALA A 55 6.32 -5.40 0.97
N THR A 56 5.41 -4.50 0.55
CA THR A 56 5.65 -3.06 0.44
C THR A 56 5.18 -2.26 1.65
N GLY A 57 4.82 -2.94 2.75
CA GLY A 57 4.15 -2.33 3.90
C GLY A 57 4.94 -1.22 4.60
N HIS A 58 6.27 -1.32 4.60
CA HIS A 58 7.19 -0.29 5.10
C HIS A 58 7.12 1.05 4.33
N LEU A 59 6.47 1.08 3.16
CA LEU A 59 6.23 2.30 2.40
C LEU A 59 4.86 2.90 2.69
N LEU A 60 3.90 2.09 3.16
CA LEU A 60 2.51 2.48 3.32
C LEU A 60 2.25 3.20 4.65
N ALA A 61 3.15 3.06 5.64
CA ALA A 61 3.20 3.83 6.89
C ALA A 61 1.88 3.93 7.72
N SER A 62 0.88 3.08 7.47
CA SER A 62 -0.37 3.00 8.22
C SER A 62 -0.48 1.65 8.92
N LYS A 63 -0.37 1.65 10.25
CA LYS A 63 -0.55 0.42 11.06
C LYS A 63 -1.94 -0.19 10.84
N THR A 64 -2.97 0.65 10.79
CA THR A 64 -4.35 0.23 10.53
C THR A 64 -4.45 -0.53 9.21
N LEU A 65 -3.85 0.01 8.15
CA LEU A 65 -3.83 -0.64 6.84
C LEU A 65 -3.10 -1.99 6.88
N LEU A 66 -1.93 -2.06 7.53
CA LEU A 66 -1.18 -3.31 7.64
C LEU A 66 -1.97 -4.38 8.39
N ASP A 67 -2.62 -4.02 9.50
CA ASP A 67 -3.47 -4.93 10.25
C ASP A 67 -4.66 -5.43 9.40
N GLN A 68 -5.26 -4.55 8.58
CA GLN A 68 -6.33 -4.92 7.66
C GLN A 68 -5.85 -5.85 6.53
N LEU A 69 -4.68 -5.58 5.95
CA LEU A 69 -4.10 -6.43 4.91
C LEU A 69 -3.78 -7.83 5.47
N VAL A 70 -3.33 -7.94 6.71
CA VAL A 70 -3.14 -9.23 7.40
C VAL A 70 -4.46 -9.98 7.58
N LEU A 71 -5.56 -9.28 7.88
CA LEU A 71 -6.88 -9.92 7.96
C LEU A 71 -7.35 -10.45 6.61
N ILE A 72 -7.05 -9.74 5.51
CA ILE A 72 -7.35 -10.17 4.15
C ILE A 72 -6.49 -11.37 3.76
N GLU A 73 -5.17 -11.30 3.99
CA GLU A 73 -4.22 -12.39 3.71
C GLU A 73 -4.62 -13.69 4.44
N ASN A 74 -5.04 -13.57 5.71
CA ASN A 74 -5.49 -14.71 6.52
C ASN A 74 -6.94 -15.16 6.21
N SER A 75 -7.58 -14.60 5.17
CA SER A 75 -8.93 -14.96 4.76
C SER A 75 -9.95 -14.91 5.91
N ALA A 76 -9.91 -13.86 6.73
CA ALA A 76 -10.85 -13.67 7.83
C ALA A 76 -12.25 -13.24 7.31
N ILE A 77 -12.92 -14.12 6.54
CA ILE A 77 -14.13 -13.85 5.74
C ILE A 77 -15.23 -13.15 6.55
N SER A 78 -15.43 -13.55 7.82
CA SER A 78 -16.44 -12.95 8.70
C SER A 78 -16.27 -11.44 8.87
N ILE A 79 -15.04 -10.94 8.80
CA ILE A 79 -14.68 -9.53 8.92
C ILE A 79 -14.61 -8.89 7.54
N ILE A 80 -13.87 -9.50 6.60
CA ILE A 80 -13.51 -8.86 5.32
C ILE A 80 -14.69 -8.74 4.34
N GLN A 81 -15.74 -9.55 4.50
CA GLN A 81 -16.98 -9.42 3.70
C GLN A 81 -17.83 -8.20 4.07
N ASN A 82 -17.52 -7.53 5.20
CA ASN A 82 -18.31 -6.39 5.66
C ASN A 82 -18.05 -5.16 4.75
N PRO A 83 -19.09 -4.55 4.15
CA PRO A 83 -18.91 -3.36 3.31
C PRO A 83 -18.29 -2.15 4.02
N ALA A 84 -18.39 -2.07 5.35
CA ALA A 84 -17.71 -1.05 6.14
C ALA A 84 -16.19 -1.30 6.20
N PHE A 85 -15.77 -2.57 6.29
CA PHE A 85 -14.36 -2.95 6.26
C PHE A 85 -13.74 -2.61 4.91
N ILE A 86 -14.39 -2.98 3.80
CA ILE A 86 -13.89 -2.72 2.44
C ILE A 86 -13.72 -1.20 2.21
N ARG A 87 -14.70 -0.39 2.60
CA ARG A 87 -14.59 1.09 2.51
C ARG A 87 -13.45 1.65 3.36
N GLN A 88 -13.20 1.06 4.52
CA GLN A 88 -12.09 1.48 5.38
C GLN A 88 -10.74 1.15 4.73
N VAL A 89 -10.58 -0.07 4.18
CA VAL A 89 -9.38 -0.48 3.44
C VAL A 89 -9.13 0.43 2.24
N GLU A 90 -10.17 0.75 1.48
CA GLU A 90 -10.09 1.67 0.34
C GLU A 90 -9.59 3.06 0.76
N ALA A 91 -10.15 3.62 1.84
CA ALA A 91 -9.75 4.93 2.35
C ALA A 91 -8.29 4.93 2.85
N GLU A 92 -7.89 3.91 3.61
CA GLU A 92 -6.53 3.76 4.13
C GLU A 92 -5.51 3.58 2.98
N LEU A 93 -5.80 2.73 1.99
CA LEU A 93 -4.95 2.57 0.81
C LEU A 93 -4.80 3.87 0.03
N ALA A 94 -5.90 4.59 -0.19
CA ALA A 94 -5.87 5.87 -0.89
C ALA A 94 -5.01 6.90 -0.14
N ALA A 95 -5.16 7.00 1.18
CA ALA A 95 -4.38 7.91 2.01
C ALA A 95 -2.88 7.57 2.00
N SER A 96 -2.52 6.30 2.22
CA SER A 96 -1.13 5.84 2.22
C SER A 96 -0.44 6.08 0.87
N ILE A 97 -1.12 5.78 -0.24
CA ILE A 97 -0.56 5.98 -1.58
C ILE A 97 -0.45 7.48 -1.91
N GLN A 98 -1.42 8.29 -1.50
CA GLN A 98 -1.33 9.75 -1.67
C GLN A 98 -0.13 10.32 -0.92
N GLN A 99 0.12 9.89 0.31
CA GLN A 99 1.28 10.31 1.10
C GLN A 99 2.60 9.91 0.42
N LEU A 100 2.69 8.66 -0.05
CA LEU A 100 3.88 8.16 -0.76
C LEU A 100 4.11 8.93 -2.08
N THR A 101 3.04 9.23 -2.82
CA THR A 101 3.09 10.00 -4.07
C THR A 101 3.56 11.44 -3.81
N GLN A 102 3.01 12.10 -2.79
CA GLN A 102 3.45 13.43 -2.38
C GLN A 102 4.92 13.42 -1.98
N TYR A 103 5.36 12.42 -1.21
CA TYR A 103 6.75 12.28 -0.83
C TYR A 103 7.67 12.13 -2.05
N SER A 104 7.32 11.27 -3.01
CA SER A 104 8.06 11.11 -4.26
C SER A 104 8.22 12.45 -5.00
N HIS A 105 7.14 13.23 -5.15
CA HIS A 105 7.21 14.54 -5.78
C HIS A 105 8.10 15.54 -5.04
N THR A 106 8.14 15.49 -3.69
CA THR A 106 9.07 16.34 -2.93
C THR A 106 10.54 15.97 -3.12
N LEU A 107 10.83 14.72 -3.52
CA LEU A 107 12.19 14.30 -3.88
C LEU A 107 12.54 14.76 -5.29
N ASP A 108 11.62 14.63 -6.25
CA ASP A 108 11.81 15.12 -7.61
C ASP A 108 12.11 16.63 -7.64
N ALA A 109 11.48 17.42 -6.76
CA ALA A 109 11.74 18.85 -6.63
C ALA A 109 13.11 19.21 -6.01
N LYS A 110 13.82 18.22 -5.43
CA LYS A 110 15.15 18.39 -4.83
C LYS A 110 16.30 17.90 -5.72
N LEU A 111 15.97 17.32 -6.87
CA LEU A 111 16.89 16.94 -7.94
C LEU A 111 17.20 18.15 -8.84
#